data_AF-A0A0B1SSY3-F1
#
_entry.id   AF-A0A0B1SSY3-F1
#
_cell.length_a   1.000
_cell.length_b   1.000
_cell.length_c   1.000
_cell.angle_alpha   90.00
_cell.angle_beta   90.00
_cell.angle_gamma   90.00
#
_symmetry.space_group_name_H-M   'P 1'
#
loop_
_entity.id
_entity.type
_entity.pdbx_description
1 polymer ?
#
loop_
_entity_poly.entity_id
_entity_poly.type
_entity_poly.pdbx_seq_one_letter_code
_entity_poly.pdbx_strand_id
1 'polypeptide(L)'
;MQDTFFEIFSDYAKEASYEFYPFDRSSLKLIDTGSHQGHPTATFGVHYIDCLGFQQFLVGSKSHKYNLRSVQVKCPHMEFSLCYAFDCDVKDVPNTTHIAPAGWY
;
A
#
# COMPACT_ATOMS: atom_id res chain seq x y z
N MET A 1 -3.03 -10.64 -11.30
CA MET A 1 -2.42 -10.69 -9.95
C MET A 1 -1.80 -9.33 -9.58
N GLN A 2 -1.02 -8.71 -10.47
CA GLN A 2 -0.61 -7.31 -10.32
C GLN A 2 -1.80 -6.34 -10.40
N ASP A 3 -2.81 -6.63 -11.24
CA ASP A 3 -3.98 -5.78 -11.43
C ASP A 3 -4.75 -5.50 -10.13
N THR A 4 -4.87 -6.50 -9.24
CA THR A 4 -5.58 -6.36 -7.95
C THR A 4 -4.92 -5.33 -7.04
N PHE A 5 -3.59 -5.22 -7.06
CA PHE A 5 -2.90 -4.21 -6.26
C PHE A 5 -3.09 -2.81 -6.83
N PHE A 6 -3.07 -2.66 -8.16
CA PHE A 6 -3.35 -1.39 -8.83
C PHE A 6 -4.83 -0.96 -8.67
N GLU A 7 -5.76 -1.90 -8.53
CA GLU A 7 -7.18 -1.62 -8.30
C GLU A 7 -7.43 -0.91 -6.96
N ILE A 8 -6.70 -1.27 -5.89
CA ILE A 8 -6.79 -0.61 -4.58
C ILE A 8 -6.53 0.89 -4.73
N PHE A 9 -5.42 1.23 -5.39
CA PHE A 9 -5.06 2.62 -5.65
C PHE A 9 -6.01 3.30 -6.63
N SER A 10 -6.48 2.59 -7.66
CA SER A 10 -7.44 3.14 -8.62
C SER A 10 -8.79 3.47 -7.96
N ASP A 11 -9.20 2.70 -6.95
CA ASP A 11 -10.41 2.98 -6.18
C ASP A 11 -10.19 4.08 -5.15
N TYR A 12 -9.06 4.09 -4.46
CA TYR A 12 -8.68 5.22 -3.60
C TYR A 12 -8.66 6.54 -4.37
N ALA A 13 -8.11 6.56 -5.59
CA ALA A 13 -8.08 7.76 -6.43
C ALA A 13 -9.49 8.32 -6.74
N LYS A 14 -10.52 7.48 -6.78
CA LYS A 14 -11.91 7.93 -6.99
C LYS A 14 -12.51 8.60 -5.76
N GLU A 15 -12.02 8.24 -4.57
CA GLU A 15 -12.50 8.77 -3.29
C GLU A 15 -11.64 9.94 -2.79
N ALA A 16 -10.38 10.00 -3.22
CA ALA A 16 -9.43 11.03 -2.82
C ALA A 16 -9.80 12.40 -3.40
N SER A 17 -9.60 13.45 -2.60
CA SER A 17 -9.77 14.82 -3.08
C SER A 17 -8.59 15.24 -3.97
N TYR A 18 -8.84 15.31 -5.28
CA TYR A 18 -7.88 15.75 -6.29
C TYR A 18 -7.35 17.18 -6.07
N GLU A 19 -8.04 18.01 -5.29
CA GLU A 19 -7.67 19.41 -5.06
C GLU A 19 -6.35 19.55 -4.29
N PHE A 20 -6.10 18.67 -3.31
CA PHE A 20 -4.92 18.73 -2.45
C PHE A 20 -3.91 17.61 -2.73
N TYR A 21 -4.39 16.49 -3.26
CA TYR A 21 -3.61 15.29 -3.50
C TYR A 21 -3.93 14.77 -4.90
N PRO A 22 -3.27 15.29 -5.97
CA PRO A 22 -3.52 14.90 -7.35
C PRO A 22 -2.94 13.50 -7.61
N PHE A 23 -3.55 12.50 -6.99
CA PHE A 23 -3.13 11.11 -7.05
C PHE A 23 -3.73 10.42 -8.27
N ASP A 24 -2.87 9.84 -9.11
CA ASP A 24 -3.26 9.06 -10.28
C ASP A 24 -2.29 7.88 -10.51
N ARG A 25 -2.46 7.13 -11.60
CA ARG A 25 -1.57 6.01 -11.93
C ARG A 25 -0.11 6.40 -12.13
N SER A 26 0.18 7.62 -12.60
CA SER A 26 1.56 8.10 -12.77
C SER A 26 2.25 8.38 -11.44
N SER A 27 1.47 8.54 -10.38
CA SER A 27 1.97 8.69 -9.00
C SER A 27 2.43 7.35 -8.39
N LEU A 28 2.21 6.23 -9.09
CA LEU A 28 2.61 4.89 -8.65
C LEU A 28 3.85 4.42 -9.39
N LYS A 29 4.82 3.92 -8.63
CA LYS A 29 5.99 3.22 -9.13
C LYS A 29 6.03 1.83 -8.53
N LEU A 30 5.85 0.79 -9.34
CA LEU A 30 6.08 -0.57 -8.89
C LEU A 30 7.58 -0.74 -8.60
N ILE A 31 7.93 -1.06 -7.34
CA ILE A 31 9.31 -1.24 -6.89
C ILE A 31 9.71 -2.71 -6.97
N ASP A 32 8.84 -3.59 -6.47
CA ASP A 32 9.13 -5.01 -6.37
C ASP A 32 7.84 -5.84 -6.40
N THR A 33 7.96 -7.09 -6.87
CA THR A 33 6.90 -8.09 -6.82
C THR A 33 7.51 -9.43 -6.42
N GLY A 34 6.83 -10.16 -5.54
CA GLY A 34 7.35 -11.42 -5.05
C GLY A 34 6.27 -12.35 -4.50
N SER A 35 6.73 -13.30 -3.69
CA SER A 35 5.87 -14.18 -2.91
C SER A 35 6.46 -14.33 -1.51
N HIS A 36 5.62 -14.13 -0.50
CA HIS A 36 5.97 -14.33 0.90
C HIS A 36 5.05 -15.38 1.50
N GLN A 37 5.61 -16.47 2.02
CA GLN A 37 4.86 -17.61 2.56
C GLN A 37 3.82 -18.18 1.56
N GLY A 38 4.11 -18.14 0.26
CA GLY A 38 3.19 -18.61 -0.78
C GLY A 38 2.12 -17.60 -1.20
N HIS A 39 2.09 -16.40 -0.61
CA HIS A 39 1.18 -15.32 -0.99
C HIS A 39 1.88 -14.29 -1.86
N PRO A 40 1.24 -13.80 -2.95
CA PRO A 40 1.82 -12.77 -3.79
C PRO A 40 1.99 -11.45 -3.01
N THR A 41 3.14 -10.80 -3.20
CA THR A 41 3.45 -9.49 -2.62
C THR A 41 3.78 -8.49 -3.73
N ALA A 42 3.45 -7.23 -3.50
CA ALA A 42 3.83 -6.13 -4.38
C ALA A 42 4.16 -4.89 -3.54
N THR A 43 5.26 -4.22 -3.88
CA THR A 43 5.75 -3.03 -3.21
C THR A 43 5.66 -1.85 -4.16
N PHE A 44 5.04 -0.76 -3.73
CA PHE A 44 4.86 0.44 -4.52
C PHE A 44 5.52 1.65 -3.86
N GLY A 45 6.24 2.43 -4.66
CA GLY A 45 6.53 3.82 -4.37
C GLY A 45 5.33 4.66 -4.77
N VAL A 46 4.92 5.56 -3.89
CA VAL A 46 3.69 6.34 -4.07
C VAL A 46 3.99 7.81 -3.82
N HIS A 47 3.60 8.67 -4.76
CA HIS A 47 3.68 10.13 -4.63
C HIS A 47 2.29 10.74 -4.47
N TYR A 48 2.22 11.94 -3.87
CA TYR A 48 1.00 12.75 -3.78
C TYR A 48 -0.21 12.04 -3.14
N ILE A 49 0.02 11.09 -2.25
CA ILE A 49 -1.03 10.39 -1.50
C ILE A 49 -1.23 11.02 -0.12
N ASP A 50 -2.49 11.21 0.28
CA ASP A 50 -2.83 11.47 1.67
C ASP A 50 -2.77 10.16 2.46
N CYS A 51 -1.72 9.99 3.27
CA CYS A 51 -1.51 8.78 4.04
C CYS A 51 -2.59 8.53 5.09
N LEU A 52 -3.17 9.57 5.68
CA LEU A 52 -4.21 9.42 6.68
C LEU A 52 -5.54 9.03 6.00
N GLY A 53 -5.88 9.71 4.91
CA GLY A 53 -7.02 9.34 4.07
C GLY A 53 -6.89 7.91 3.53
N PHE A 54 -5.69 7.51 3.08
CA PHE A 54 -5.43 6.16 2.61
C PHE A 54 -5.53 5.10 3.72
N GLN A 55 -5.07 5.42 4.93
CA GLN A 55 -5.28 4.54 6.09
C GLN A 55 -6.79 4.34 6.36
N GLN A 56 -7.57 5.42 6.37
CA GLN A 56 -9.01 5.34 6.58
C GLN A 56 -9.70 4.54 5.47
N PHE A 57 -9.27 4.72 4.22
CA PHE A 57 -9.74 3.92 3.08
C PHE A 57 -9.44 2.42 3.29
N LEU A 58 -8.22 2.08 3.71
CA LEU A 58 -7.81 0.69 3.93
C LEU A 58 -8.55 0.03 5.11
N VAL A 59 -8.86 0.79 6.17
CA VAL A 59 -9.63 0.31 7.33
C VAL A 59 -11.13 0.22 7.02
N GLY A 60 -11.66 1.18 6.28
CA GLY A 60 -13.10 1.32 6.03
C GLY A 60 -13.61 0.59 4.79
N SER A 61 -12.76 0.39 3.78
CA SER A 61 -13.12 -0.35 2.57
C SER A 61 -13.24 -1.83 2.89
N LYS A 62 -14.07 -2.53 2.11
CA LYS A 62 -14.22 -3.98 2.19
C LYS A 62 -12.89 -4.61 1.81
N SER A 63 -11.99 -4.81 2.77
CA SER A 63 -10.73 -5.55 2.62
C SER A 63 -10.92 -6.89 1.90
N HIS A 64 -12.10 -7.50 2.06
CA HIS A 64 -12.60 -8.65 1.31
C HIS A 64 -12.65 -8.49 -0.23
N LYS A 65 -12.86 -7.27 -0.75
CA LYS A 65 -12.95 -7.00 -2.19
C LYS A 65 -11.64 -7.34 -2.91
N TYR A 66 -10.51 -7.08 -2.26
CA TYR A 66 -9.18 -7.20 -2.87
C TYR A 66 -8.44 -8.47 -2.47
N ASN A 67 -9.05 -9.33 -1.63
CA ASN A 67 -8.42 -10.54 -1.07
C ASN A 67 -7.03 -10.26 -0.46
N LEU A 68 -6.86 -9.08 0.14
CA LEU A 68 -5.60 -8.70 0.79
C LEU A 68 -5.43 -9.54 2.06
N ARG A 69 -4.24 -10.12 2.24
CA ARG A 69 -3.86 -10.77 3.50
C ARG A 69 -3.40 -9.73 4.52
N SER A 70 -2.51 -8.85 4.07
CA SER A 70 -1.91 -7.78 4.86
C SER A 70 -1.48 -6.61 3.99
N VAL A 71 -1.24 -5.45 4.60
CA VAL A 71 -0.58 -4.30 3.99
C VAL A 71 0.32 -3.62 5.01
N GLN A 72 1.46 -3.11 4.56
CA GLN A 72 2.30 -2.17 5.31
C GLN A 72 2.40 -0.89 4.51
N VAL A 73 2.22 0.25 5.17
CA VAL A 73 2.32 1.57 4.56
C VAL A 73 3.35 2.37 5.35
N LYS A 74 4.33 2.92 4.62
CA LYS A 74 5.38 3.79 5.16
C LYS A 74 5.28 5.15 4.51
N CYS A 75 4.97 6.15 5.34
CA CYS A 75 4.93 7.56 4.99
C CYS A 75 5.97 8.32 5.82
N PRO A 76 6.40 9.53 5.40
CA PRO A 76 7.51 10.25 6.06
C PRO A 76 7.38 10.44 7.57
N HIS A 77 6.15 10.58 8.08
CA HIS A 77 5.87 10.80 9.50
C HIS A 77 4.92 9.76 10.10
N MET A 78 4.63 8.69 9.36
CA MET A 78 3.62 7.72 9.75
C MET A 78 3.93 6.36 9.15
N GLU A 79 3.94 5.33 9.98
CA GLU A 79 4.02 3.94 9.53
C GLU A 79 2.90 3.14 10.18
N PHE A 80 2.24 2.30 9.40
CA PHE A 80 1.23 1.38 9.92
C PHE A 80 1.17 0.09 9.11
N SER A 81 0.69 -0.96 9.77
CA SER A 81 0.45 -2.27 9.19
C SER A 81 -0.96 -2.72 9.52
N LEU A 82 -1.65 -3.33 8.55
CA LEU A 82 -2.98 -3.90 8.73
C LEU A 82 -2.97 -5.36 8.30
N CYS A 83 -3.64 -6.20 9.09
CA CYS A 83 -3.90 -7.60 8.83
C CYS A 83 -5.39 -7.79 8.59
N TYR A 84 -5.76 -8.42 7.48
CA TYR A 84 -7.16 -8.65 7.10
C TYR A 84 -7.57 -10.12 7.13
N ALA A 85 -6.60 -11.04 7.07
CA ALA A 85 -6.83 -12.46 7.21
C ALA A 85 -6.69 -12.90 8.68
N PHE A 86 -7.46 -13.91 9.09
CA PHE A 86 -7.48 -14.41 10.47
C PHE A 86 -6.12 -14.98 10.91
N ASP A 87 -5.35 -15.52 9.97
CA ASP A 87 -4.02 -16.10 10.17
C ASP A 87 -2.87 -15.09 10.00
N CYS A 88 -3.18 -13.80 9.85
CA CYS A 88 -2.18 -12.74 9.71
C CYS A 88 -1.75 -12.22 11.08
N ASP A 89 -0.48 -12.41 11.45
CA ASP A 89 0.15 -11.63 12.52
C ASP A 89 0.83 -10.40 11.92
N VAL A 90 0.61 -9.24 12.54
CA VAL A 90 1.24 -7.97 12.13
C VAL A 90 2.78 -8.08 12.20
N LYS A 91 3.31 -9.00 13.01
CA LYS A 91 4.74 -9.32 13.09
C LYS A 91 5.27 -10.05 11.86
N ASP A 92 4.41 -10.77 11.14
CA ASP A 92 4.75 -11.55 9.94
C ASP A 92 4.58 -10.72 8.65
N VAL A 93 4.03 -9.51 8.75
CA VAL A 93 4.07 -8.54 7.67
C VAL A 93 5.55 -8.19 7.47
N PRO A 94 6.14 -8.53 6.31
CA PRO A 94 7.57 -8.35 6.12
C PRO A 94 7.89 -6.89 6.38
N ASN A 95 8.65 -6.63 7.44
CA ASN A 95 9.15 -5.30 7.73
C ASN A 95 10.27 -5.01 6.73
N THR A 96 9.94 -4.95 5.43
CA THR A 96 10.87 -4.63 4.36
C THR A 96 11.15 -3.13 4.43
N THR A 97 11.89 -2.76 5.46
CA THR A 97 12.70 -1.55 5.48
C THR A 97 13.92 -1.83 4.62
N HIS A 98 13.74 -1.93 3.30
CA HIS A 98 14.82 -1.53 2.42
C HIS A 98 14.81 0.00 2.44
N ILE A 99 15.45 0.56 3.47
CA ILE A 99 16.01 1.90 3.39
C ILE A 99 17.01 1.79 2.25
N ALA A 100 16.65 2.25 1.06
CA ALA A 100 17.66 2.59 0.09
C ALA A 100 18.62 3.56 0.81
N PRO A 101 19.93 3.26 0.91
CA PRO A 101 20.84 4.16 1.58
C PRO A 101 20.68 5.55 0.98
N ALA A 102 20.48 6.55 1.84
CA ALA A 102 20.46 7.94 1.43
C ALA A 102 21.74 8.24 0.63
N GLY A 103 21.53 8.57 -0.64
CA GLY A 103 22.55 8.83 -1.67
C GLY A 103 21.91 8.42 -2.99
N TRP A 104 21.71 9.28 -3.98
CA TRP A 104 22.53 10.40 -4.43
C TRP A 104 21.63 11.41 -5.18
N TYR A 105 22.17 12.64 -5.29
CA TYR A 105 21.68 13.83 -6.00
C TYR A 105 20.93 13.59 -7.32
#